data_AF-A0A1S2PT91-F1
#
_entry.id   AF-A0A1S2PT91-F1
#
_cell.length_a   1.000
_cell.length_b   1.000
_cell.length_c   1.000
_cell.angle_alpha   90.00
_cell.angle_beta   90.00
_cell.angle_gamma   90.00
#
_symmetry.space_group_name_H-M   'P 1'
#
loop_
_entity.id
_entity.type
_entity.pdbx_description
1 polymer ?
#
loop_
_entity_poly.entity_id
_entity_poly.type
_entity_poly.pdbx_seq_one_letter_code
_entity_poly.pdbx_strand_id
1 'polypeptide(L)'
;MASELLVTRPGGYMFNDAAAQLDYRRYKELSTTGQSVLRSGGTAEGISLLSRSLGIWRGAAFVDVMTGPALGSLRHQLEESRLGTVEALSDVRIGTGRHDEAIFDLAPAVSNNPLHEGLHYQYMRALAVTGRRAKALEVFNLLRLNLVSELGIEPGAPIQQLQYQILNSSDIGHMAAYSPSTGGMAPVV
;
A
#
# COMPACT_ATOMS: atom_id res chain seq x y z
N MET A 1 -17.90 -30.56 14.70
CA MET A 1 -17.03 -29.39 14.42
C MET A 1 -16.28 -29.51 13.09
N ALA A 2 -15.43 -30.51 12.84
CA ALA A 2 -14.70 -30.61 11.55
C ALA A 2 -15.59 -30.95 10.32
N SER A 3 -16.69 -31.68 10.52
CA SER A 3 -17.60 -32.11 9.44
C SER A 3 -18.40 -30.98 8.78
N GLU A 4 -18.45 -29.79 9.38
CA GLU A 4 -19.17 -28.64 8.80
C GLU A 4 -18.29 -27.75 7.92
N LEU A 5 -16.95 -27.86 8.04
CA LEU A 5 -15.98 -27.05 7.30
C LEU A 5 -15.63 -27.64 5.94
N LEU A 6 -15.61 -28.97 5.82
CA LEU A 6 -15.35 -29.65 4.56
C LEU A 6 -16.49 -30.62 4.26
N VAL A 7 -17.36 -30.22 3.34
CA VAL A 7 -18.52 -31.01 2.93
C VAL A 7 -18.15 -31.81 1.70
N THR A 8 -18.28 -33.13 1.79
CA THR A 8 -18.14 -34.01 0.62
C THR A 8 -19.39 -33.87 -0.25
N ARG A 9 -19.22 -33.63 -1.55
CA ARG A 9 -20.31 -33.53 -2.53
C ARG A 9 -20.00 -34.42 -3.73
N PRO A 10 -21.01 -34.83 -4.53
CA PRO A 10 -20.73 -35.49 -5.81
C PRO A 10 -19.77 -34.62 -6.63
N GLY A 11 -18.63 -35.18 -7.03
CA GLY A 11 -17.59 -34.48 -7.79
C GLY A 11 -16.49 -33.78 -6.97
N GLY A 12 -16.49 -33.87 -5.63
CA GLY A 12 -15.35 -33.41 -4.82
C GLY A 12 -15.69 -32.94 -3.41
N TYR A 13 -14.99 -31.91 -2.97
CA TYR A 13 -15.12 -31.33 -1.62
C TYR A 13 -15.42 -29.84 -1.71
N MET A 14 -16.27 -29.36 -0.82
CA MET A 14 -16.58 -27.95 -0.67
C MET A 14 -16.11 -27.48 0.70
N PHE A 15 -15.28 -26.45 0.74
CA PHE A 15 -14.95 -25.76 1.97
C PHE A 15 -16.08 -24.80 2.33
N ASN A 16 -16.73 -24.99 3.46
CA ASN A 16 -17.75 -24.10 3.98
C ASN A 16 -17.07 -22.91 4.65
N ASP A 17 -16.78 -21.92 3.84
CA ASP A 17 -16.11 -20.71 4.27
C ASP A 17 -16.94 -19.91 5.29
N ALA A 18 -18.28 -19.97 5.28
CA ALA A 18 -19.15 -19.29 6.25
C ALA A 18 -18.95 -19.79 7.69
N ALA A 19 -18.56 -21.05 7.86
CA ALA A 19 -18.21 -21.63 9.16
C ALA A 19 -16.74 -21.39 9.55
N ALA A 20 -15.93 -20.79 8.67
CA ALA A 20 -14.51 -20.57 8.87
C ALA A 20 -14.17 -19.11 9.17
N GLN A 21 -13.28 -18.90 10.15
CA GLN A 21 -12.63 -17.61 10.35
C GLN A 21 -11.42 -17.53 9.43
N LEU A 22 -11.54 -16.68 8.40
CA LEU A 22 -10.48 -16.46 7.42
C LEU A 22 -9.85 -15.09 7.67
N ASP A 23 -8.52 -15.07 7.80
CA ASP A 23 -7.71 -13.87 7.96
C ASP A 23 -7.95 -12.86 6.82
N TYR A 24 -8.02 -13.34 5.57
CA TYR A 24 -8.34 -12.53 4.40
C TYR A 24 -9.66 -11.75 4.56
N ARG A 25 -10.73 -12.40 5.04
CA ARG A 25 -12.03 -11.73 5.20
C ARG A 25 -11.95 -10.66 6.26
N ARG A 26 -11.29 -10.97 7.37
CA ARG A 26 -11.13 -10.03 8.46
C ARG A 26 -10.29 -8.81 8.05
N TYR A 27 -9.22 -9.06 7.29
CA TYR A 27 -8.42 -8.01 6.67
C TYR A 27 -9.27 -7.12 5.76
N LYS A 28 -10.02 -7.71 4.83
CA LYS A 28 -10.86 -7.00 3.86
C LYS A 28 -11.94 -6.15 4.53
N GLU A 29 -12.60 -6.69 5.55
CA GLU A 29 -13.60 -5.98 6.34
C GLU A 29 -12.98 -4.76 7.03
N LEU A 30 -11.87 -4.95 7.76
CA LEU A 30 -11.21 -3.86 8.48
C LEU A 30 -10.64 -2.80 7.53
N SER A 31 -10.04 -3.20 6.41
CA SER A 31 -9.48 -2.24 5.43
C SER A 31 -10.58 -1.44 4.74
N THR A 32 -11.67 -2.08 4.32
CA THR A 32 -12.81 -1.41 3.67
C THR A 32 -13.50 -0.44 4.63
N THR A 33 -13.79 -0.89 5.86
CA THR A 33 -14.42 -0.05 6.87
C THR A 33 -13.49 1.10 7.27
N GLY A 34 -12.20 0.83 7.49
CA GLY A 34 -11.21 1.87 7.82
C GLY A 34 -11.13 2.96 6.75
N GLN A 35 -11.05 2.58 5.47
CA GLN A 35 -11.06 3.54 4.36
C GLN A 35 -12.37 4.33 4.30
N SER A 36 -13.52 3.69 4.55
CA SER A 36 -14.81 4.39 4.59
C SER A 36 -14.86 5.42 5.71
N VAL A 37 -14.41 5.03 6.90
CA VAL A 37 -14.36 5.91 8.07
C VAL A 37 -13.43 7.11 7.81
N LEU A 38 -12.28 6.90 7.16
CA LEU A 38 -11.39 8.00 6.75
C LEU A 38 -12.07 8.97 5.78
N ARG A 39 -12.79 8.46 4.77
CA ARG A 39 -13.55 9.31 3.83
C ARG A 39 -14.66 10.11 4.51
N SER A 40 -15.20 9.60 5.62
CA SER A 40 -16.21 10.29 6.44
C SER A 40 -15.61 11.20 7.51
N GLY A 41 -14.29 11.41 7.55
CA GLY A 41 -13.61 12.30 8.50
C GLY A 41 -13.24 11.67 9.85
N GLY A 42 -13.47 10.37 10.03
CA GLY A 42 -13.16 9.63 11.26
C GLY A 42 -11.68 9.26 11.37
N THR A 43 -10.78 10.25 11.43
CA THR A 43 -9.33 10.03 11.34
C THR A 43 -8.77 9.01 12.33
N ALA A 44 -9.08 9.14 13.62
CA ALA A 44 -8.52 8.25 14.65
C ALA A 44 -9.02 6.80 14.52
N GLU A 45 -10.32 6.64 14.27
CA GLU A 45 -10.94 5.32 14.08
C GLU A 45 -10.44 4.66 12.78
N GLY A 46 -10.34 5.43 11.70
CA GLY A 46 -9.80 4.97 10.42
C GLY A 46 -8.36 4.47 10.55
N ILE A 47 -7.48 5.24 11.21
CA ILE A 47 -6.11 4.79 11.52
C ILE A 47 -6.12 3.47 12.31
N SER A 48 -6.95 3.36 13.34
CA SER A 48 -7.05 2.15 14.16
C SER A 48 -7.48 0.93 13.34
N LEU A 49 -8.50 1.08 12.50
CA LEU A 49 -9.00 0.00 11.64
C LEU A 49 -7.98 -0.45 10.61
N LEU A 50 -7.31 0.49 9.93
CA LEU A 50 -6.27 0.16 8.95
C LEU A 50 -5.02 -0.44 9.61
N SER A 51 -4.63 0.05 10.79
CA SER A 51 -3.50 -0.54 11.54
C SER A 51 -3.81 -1.99 11.93
N ARG A 52 -5.05 -2.25 12.38
CA ARG A 52 -5.50 -3.61 12.73
C ARG A 52 -5.60 -4.52 11.51
N SER A 53 -6.01 -3.99 10.34
CA SER A 53 -6.05 -4.79 9.12
C SER A 53 -4.63 -5.20 8.71
N LEU A 54 -3.67 -4.28 8.73
CA LEU A 54 -2.26 -4.58 8.43
C LEU A 54 -1.65 -5.56 9.44
N GLY A 55 -2.03 -5.47 10.72
CA GLY A 55 -1.58 -6.41 11.76
C GLY A 55 -2.02 -7.86 11.57
N ILE A 56 -2.94 -8.16 10.64
CA ILE A 56 -3.31 -9.54 10.28
C ILE A 56 -2.23 -10.21 9.41
N TRP A 57 -1.46 -9.40 8.67
CA TRP A 57 -0.43 -9.89 7.78
C TRP A 57 0.78 -10.38 8.56
N ARG A 58 1.24 -11.58 8.22
CA ARG A 58 2.41 -12.23 8.83
C ARG A 58 3.58 -12.41 7.86
N GLY A 59 3.45 -11.88 6.64
CA GLY A 59 4.39 -12.09 5.54
C GLY A 59 3.69 -11.91 4.19
N ALA A 60 4.32 -12.41 3.13
CA ALA A 60 3.71 -12.46 1.80
C ALA A 60 2.50 -13.42 1.77
N ALA A 61 1.49 -13.08 0.97
CA ALA A 61 0.34 -13.94 0.76
C ALA A 61 0.76 -15.29 0.14
N PHE A 62 0.19 -16.38 0.67
CA PHE A 62 0.51 -17.74 0.26
C PHE A 62 2.00 -18.11 0.37
N VAL A 63 2.71 -17.56 1.36
CA VAL A 63 4.04 -18.05 1.72
C VAL A 63 4.02 -19.57 1.92
N ASP A 64 5.05 -20.25 1.44
CA ASP A 64 5.20 -21.71 1.48
C ASP A 64 4.18 -22.54 0.68
N VAL A 65 3.38 -21.89 -0.18
CA VAL A 65 2.43 -22.58 -1.08
C VAL A 65 2.89 -22.46 -2.53
N MET A 66 2.94 -23.57 -3.26
CA MET A 66 3.15 -23.54 -4.71
C MET A 66 1.94 -22.93 -5.39
N THR A 67 2.08 -21.68 -5.85
CA THR A 67 1.01 -20.97 -6.54
C THR A 67 1.01 -21.33 -8.02
N GLY A 68 -0.02 -22.04 -8.49
CA GLY A 68 -0.36 -22.09 -9.92
C GLY A 68 -0.89 -20.74 -10.43
N PRO A 69 -1.18 -20.59 -11.73
CA PRO A 69 -1.58 -19.30 -12.34
C PRO A 69 -2.73 -18.60 -11.61
N ALA A 70 -3.76 -19.34 -11.19
CA ALA A 70 -4.91 -18.79 -10.46
C ALA A 70 -4.52 -18.22 -9.08
N LEU A 71 -3.71 -18.95 -8.31
CA LEU A 71 -3.24 -18.48 -7.01
C LEU A 71 -2.20 -17.35 -7.14
N GLY A 72 -1.44 -17.33 -8.23
CA GLY A 72 -0.52 -16.24 -8.54
C GLY A 72 -1.23 -14.91 -8.74
N SER A 73 -2.32 -14.90 -9.52
CA SER A 73 -3.16 -13.70 -9.69
C SER A 73 -3.80 -13.25 -8.37
N LEU A 74 -4.33 -14.19 -7.59
CA LEU A 74 -4.91 -13.86 -6.28
C LEU A 74 -3.86 -13.29 -5.32
N ARG A 75 -2.67 -13.89 -5.26
CA ARG A 75 -1.54 -13.37 -4.47
C ARG A 75 -1.23 -11.93 -4.84
N HIS A 76 -1.11 -11.64 -6.13
CA HIS A 76 -0.86 -10.29 -6.61
C HIS A 76 -1.96 -9.31 -6.17
N GLN A 77 -3.24 -9.67 -6.36
CA GLN A 77 -4.36 -8.82 -5.92
C GLN A 77 -4.35 -8.55 -4.40
N LEU A 78 -3.96 -9.54 -3.61
CA LEU A 78 -3.86 -9.39 -2.16
C LEU A 78 -2.73 -8.46 -1.75
N GLU A 79 -1.55 -8.60 -2.35
CA GLU A 79 -0.41 -7.72 -2.09
C GLU A 79 -0.72 -6.28 -2.52
N GLU A 80 -1.29 -6.07 -3.70
CA GLU A 80 -1.74 -4.75 -4.17
C GLU A 80 -2.74 -4.11 -3.19
N SER A 81 -3.72 -4.90 -2.71
CA SER A 81 -4.65 -4.43 -1.69
C SER A 81 -3.93 -4.02 -0.40
N ARG A 82 -2.89 -4.77 0.01
CA ARG A 82 -2.07 -4.45 1.19
C ARG A 82 -1.33 -3.15 0.99
N LEU A 83 -0.69 -2.95 -0.17
CA LEU A 83 0.03 -1.74 -0.50
C LEU A 83 -0.88 -0.51 -0.48
N GLY A 84 -2.07 -0.59 -1.10
CA GLY A 84 -3.04 0.50 -1.05
C GLY A 84 -3.52 0.81 0.39
N THR A 85 -3.56 -0.18 1.28
CA THR A 85 -3.87 0.03 2.70
C THR A 85 -2.73 0.73 3.43
N VAL A 86 -1.47 0.36 3.15
CA VAL A 86 -0.28 1.04 3.69
C VAL A 86 -0.23 2.49 3.24
N GLU A 87 -0.51 2.76 1.95
CA GLU A 87 -0.54 4.12 1.41
C GLU A 87 -1.61 4.99 2.08
N ALA A 88 -2.84 4.48 2.19
CA ALA A 88 -3.94 5.21 2.83
C ALA A 88 -3.66 5.51 4.31
N LEU A 89 -3.11 4.53 5.04
CA LEU A 89 -2.74 4.72 6.43
C LEU A 89 -1.60 5.75 6.58
N SER A 90 -0.60 5.67 5.71
CA SER A 90 0.55 6.56 5.72
C SER A 90 0.15 8.01 5.43
N ASP A 91 -0.71 8.23 4.44
CA ASP A 91 -1.17 9.57 4.06
C ASP A 91 -1.87 10.27 5.24
N VAL A 92 -2.77 9.56 5.92
CA VAL A 92 -3.48 10.09 7.09
C VAL A 92 -2.54 10.32 8.27
N ARG A 93 -1.56 9.42 8.50
CA ARG A 93 -0.55 9.63 9.55
C ARG A 93 0.32 10.84 9.27
N ILE A 94 0.74 11.05 8.03
CA ILE A 94 1.50 12.24 7.64
C ILE A 94 0.66 13.50 7.88
N GLY A 95 -0.61 13.51 7.44
CA GLY A 95 -1.51 14.65 7.63
C GLY A 95 -1.86 14.96 9.10
N THR A 96 -1.69 14.00 10.01
CA THR A 96 -1.95 14.15 11.46
C THR A 96 -0.70 14.36 12.29
N GLY A 97 0.48 14.49 11.67
CA GLY A 97 1.75 14.68 12.38
C GLY A 97 2.39 13.39 12.93
N ARG A 98 1.82 12.21 12.65
CA ARG A 98 2.35 10.89 13.07
C ARG A 98 3.41 10.39 12.10
N HIS A 99 4.41 11.22 11.80
CA HIS A 99 5.38 10.97 10.74
C HIS A 99 6.27 9.76 10.99
N ASP A 100 6.72 9.55 12.23
CA ASP A 100 7.60 8.42 12.57
C ASP A 100 6.92 7.07 12.36
N GLU A 101 5.63 6.97 12.67
CA GLU A 101 4.84 5.76 12.39
C GLU A 101 4.67 5.52 10.88
N ALA A 102 4.46 6.59 10.11
CA ALA A 102 4.40 6.47 8.65
C ALA A 102 5.75 6.01 8.06
N ILE A 103 6.85 6.58 8.55
CA ILE A 103 8.22 6.19 8.16
C ILE A 103 8.49 4.72 8.49
N PHE A 104 8.09 4.25 9.67
CA PHE A 104 8.28 2.87 10.11
C PHE A 104 7.58 1.87 9.18
N ASP A 105 6.35 2.15 8.76
CA ASP A 105 5.58 1.28 7.87
C ASP A 105 6.05 1.38 6.41
N LEU A 106 6.43 2.57 5.94
CA LEU A 106 6.83 2.82 4.56
C LEU A 106 8.24 2.30 4.23
N ALA A 107 9.17 2.34 5.18
CA ALA A 107 10.55 1.89 4.96
C ALA A 107 10.63 0.45 4.40
N PRO A 108 10.03 -0.58 5.03
CA PRO A 108 10.04 -1.93 4.48
C PRO A 108 9.18 -2.05 3.21
N ALA A 109 8.11 -1.28 3.07
CA ALA A 109 7.26 -1.32 1.87
C ALA A 109 8.03 -0.85 0.63
N VAL A 110 8.80 0.24 0.75
CA VAL A 110 9.67 0.78 -0.31
C VAL A 110 10.79 -0.19 -0.65
N SER A 111 11.46 -0.78 0.34
CA SER A 111 12.53 -1.75 0.08
C SER A 111 12.06 -3.00 -0.66
N ASN A 112 10.82 -3.46 -0.40
CA ASN A 112 10.26 -4.63 -1.07
C ASN A 112 9.63 -4.31 -2.44
N ASN A 113 9.38 -3.04 -2.75
CA ASN A 113 8.69 -2.61 -3.97
C ASN A 113 9.47 -1.48 -4.66
N PRO A 114 10.68 -1.77 -5.21
CA PRO A 114 11.62 -0.77 -5.69
C PRO A 114 11.12 0.08 -6.88
N LEU A 115 10.09 -0.37 -7.59
CA LEU A 115 9.49 0.32 -8.74
C LEU A 115 8.16 1.03 -8.39
N HIS A 116 7.68 0.90 -7.15
CA HIS A 116 6.37 1.43 -6.78
C HIS A 116 6.47 2.91 -6.38
N GLU A 117 6.13 3.78 -7.32
CA GLU A 117 6.23 5.24 -7.17
C GLU A 117 5.41 5.79 -5.98
N GLY A 118 4.16 5.36 -5.80
CA GLY A 118 3.29 5.86 -4.71
C GLY A 118 3.89 5.71 -3.30
N LEU A 119 4.39 4.52 -2.97
CA LEU A 119 5.11 4.26 -1.72
C LEU A 119 6.35 5.16 -1.55
N HIS A 120 7.16 5.31 -2.59
CA HIS A 120 8.34 6.17 -2.55
C HIS A 120 7.95 7.64 -2.35
N TYR A 121 6.91 8.11 -3.02
CA TYR A 121 6.38 9.46 -2.86
C TYR A 121 5.98 9.74 -1.40
N GLN A 122 5.19 8.84 -0.80
CA GLN A 122 4.76 8.97 0.60
C GLN A 122 5.96 8.94 1.56
N TYR A 123 6.94 8.08 1.31
CA TYR A 123 8.12 7.97 2.14
C TYR A 123 9.00 9.22 2.05
N MET A 124 9.22 9.73 0.84
CA MET A 124 9.91 10.99 0.59
C MET A 124 9.22 12.17 1.30
N ARG A 125 7.88 12.26 1.22
CA ARG A 125 7.10 13.28 1.94
C ARG A 125 7.32 13.20 3.45
N ALA A 126 7.15 12.02 4.04
CA ALA A 126 7.31 11.84 5.49
C ALA A 126 8.72 12.20 5.98
N LEU A 127 9.75 11.80 5.23
CA LEU A 127 11.14 12.15 5.51
C LEU A 127 11.39 13.66 5.38
N ALA A 128 10.81 14.30 4.35
CA ALA A 128 11.00 15.72 4.12
C ALA A 128 10.36 16.58 5.23
N VAL A 129 9.14 16.26 5.66
CA VAL A 129 8.44 16.98 6.75
C VAL A 129 9.17 16.83 8.09
N THR A 130 9.82 15.69 8.34
CA THR A 130 10.62 15.46 9.56
C THR A 130 12.04 16.06 9.50
N GLY A 131 12.35 16.86 8.47
CA GLY A 131 13.65 17.51 8.29
C GLY A 131 14.75 16.59 7.73
N ARG A 132 14.44 15.34 7.40
CA ARG A 132 15.39 14.36 6.82
C ARG A 132 15.51 14.51 5.31
N ARG A 133 15.72 15.73 4.84
CA ARG A 133 15.75 16.09 3.42
C ARG A 133 16.79 15.31 2.59
N ALA A 134 18.00 15.14 3.12
CA ALA A 134 19.04 14.35 2.43
C ALA A 134 18.56 12.92 2.16
N LYS A 135 17.89 12.30 3.16
CA LYS A 135 17.36 10.95 3.03
C LYS A 135 16.22 10.86 2.01
N ALA A 136 15.34 11.87 1.97
CA ALA A 136 14.28 11.93 0.96
C ALA A 136 14.85 12.00 -0.48
N LEU A 137 15.93 12.74 -0.69
CA LEU A 137 16.59 12.82 -2.01
C LEU A 137 17.36 11.55 -2.37
N GLU A 138 17.93 10.84 -1.39
CA GLU A 138 18.48 9.50 -1.61
C GLU A 138 17.42 8.52 -2.11
N VAL A 139 16.21 8.54 -1.50
CA VAL A 139 15.09 7.69 -1.92
C VAL A 139 14.68 7.98 -3.37
N PHE A 140 14.61 9.25 -3.77
CA PHE A 140 14.34 9.62 -5.16
C PHE A 140 15.40 9.03 -6.12
N ASN A 141 16.67 9.19 -5.78
CA ASN A 141 17.75 8.72 -6.64
C ASN A 141 17.74 7.20 -6.80
N LEU A 142 17.48 6.46 -5.72
CA LEU A 142 17.34 5.00 -5.78
C LEU A 142 16.15 4.57 -6.64
N LEU A 143 14.99 5.20 -6.47
CA LEU A 143 13.82 4.91 -7.31
C LEU A 143 14.12 5.17 -8.78
N ARG A 144 14.70 6.33 -9.11
CA ARG A 144 15.06 6.70 -10.47
C ARG A 144 16.01 5.69 -11.09
N LEU A 145 17.05 5.28 -10.35
CA LEU A 145 17.99 4.25 -10.82
C LEU A 145 17.26 2.95 -11.17
N ASN A 146 16.36 2.48 -10.30
CA ASN A 146 15.60 1.24 -10.53
C ASN A 146 14.64 1.36 -11.72
N LEU A 147 13.91 2.47 -11.85
CA LEU A 147 12.99 2.69 -12.98
C LEU A 147 13.72 2.76 -14.31
N VAL A 148 14.86 3.45 -14.35
CA VAL A 148 15.68 3.55 -15.56
C VAL A 148 16.31 2.20 -15.90
N SER A 149 16.83 1.46 -14.91
CA SER A 149 17.50 0.17 -15.16
C SER A 149 16.53 -0.94 -15.57
N GLU A 150 15.37 -1.04 -14.92
CA GLU A 150 14.43 -2.15 -15.14
C GLU A 150 13.41 -1.87 -16.25
N LEU A 151 12.98 -0.61 -16.39
CA LEU A 151 11.88 -0.23 -17.30
C LEU A 151 12.30 0.77 -18.37
N GLY A 152 13.48 1.40 -18.25
CA GLY A 152 13.94 2.43 -19.20
C GLY A 152 13.13 3.73 -19.13
N ILE A 153 12.41 3.97 -18.03
CA ILE A 153 11.55 5.15 -17.84
C ILE A 153 12.07 6.05 -16.72
N GLU A 154 11.75 7.34 -16.83
CA GLU A 154 11.99 8.31 -15.76
C GLU A 154 10.81 8.32 -14.76
N PRO A 155 11.04 8.74 -13.49
CA PRO A 155 9.96 8.88 -12.50
C PRO A 155 8.83 9.78 -12.98
N GLY A 156 7.60 9.49 -12.57
CA GLY A 156 6.44 10.29 -12.91
C GLY A 156 6.48 11.72 -12.35
N ALA A 157 5.65 12.59 -12.94
CA ALA A 157 5.59 14.01 -12.59
C ALA A 157 5.37 14.29 -11.08
N PRO A 158 4.52 13.55 -10.33
CA PRO A 158 4.32 13.83 -8.91
C PRO A 158 5.61 13.68 -8.08
N ILE A 159 6.44 12.67 -8.37
CA ILE A 159 7.70 12.43 -7.66
C ILE A 159 8.74 13.48 -8.03
N GLN A 160 8.83 13.85 -9.31
CA GLN A 160 9.74 14.91 -9.76
C GLN A 160 9.38 16.26 -9.11
N GLN A 161 8.09 16.58 -9.02
CA GLN A 161 7.60 17.79 -8.34
C GLN A 161 7.96 17.79 -6.85
N LEU A 162 7.77 16.66 -6.17
CA LEU A 162 8.17 16.50 -4.77
C LEU A 162 9.67 16.70 -4.59
N GLN A 163 10.51 16.11 -5.45
CA GLN A 163 11.96 16.33 -5.43
C GLN A 163 12.31 17.82 -5.57
N TYR A 164 11.69 18.51 -6.53
CA TYR A 164 11.91 19.94 -6.75
C TYR A 164 11.50 20.78 -5.54
N GLN A 165 10.35 20.48 -4.92
CA GLN A 165 9.88 21.18 -3.71
C GLN A 165 10.83 20.95 -2.54
N ILE A 166 11.26 19.70 -2.35
CA ILE A 166 12.27 19.35 -1.35
C ILE A 166 13.54 20.16 -1.60
N LEU A 167 14.03 20.27 -2.84
CA LEU A 167 15.24 21.02 -3.20
C LEU A 167 15.14 22.54 -2.98
N ASN A 168 13.95 23.12 -3.05
CA ASN A 168 13.76 24.57 -2.94
C ASN A 168 13.26 25.02 -1.57
N SER A 169 13.14 24.10 -0.59
CA SER A 169 12.67 24.40 0.76
C SER A 169 11.27 25.04 0.81
N SER A 170 10.45 24.84 -0.22
CA SER A 170 9.07 25.34 -0.25
C SER A 170 8.23 24.58 0.78
N ASP A 171 7.35 25.27 1.50
CA ASP A 171 6.53 24.75 2.60
C ASP A 171 5.99 23.33 2.37
N ILE A 172 6.62 22.35 3.03
CA ILE A 172 6.41 20.90 2.87
C ILE A 172 5.21 20.43 3.70
N GLY A 173 4.66 21.27 4.59
CA GLY A 173 3.61 20.90 5.54
C GLY A 173 2.24 20.64 4.90
N HIS A 174 1.96 21.19 3.72
CA HIS A 174 0.65 21.15 3.06
C HIS A 174 0.60 20.32 1.75
N MET A 175 1.53 19.38 1.57
CA MET A 175 1.59 18.60 0.33
C MET A 175 0.40 17.66 0.19
N ALA A 176 -0.25 17.65 -0.99
CA ALA A 176 -1.36 16.76 -1.30
C ALA A 176 -0.94 15.27 -1.35
N ALA A 177 -1.92 14.37 -1.18
CA ALA A 177 -1.72 12.94 -1.40
C ALA A 177 -1.26 12.66 -2.84
N TYR A 178 -0.53 11.56 -3.05
CA TYR A 178 -0.16 11.11 -4.38
C TYR A 178 -1.42 10.82 -5.22
N SER A 179 -1.60 11.57 -6.30
CA SER A 179 -2.57 11.25 -7.34
C SER A 179 -1.79 10.68 -8.52
N PRO A 180 -1.97 9.40 -8.88
CA PRO A 180 -1.39 8.89 -10.12
C PRO A 180 -1.98 9.70 -11.28
N SER A 181 -1.13 10.24 -12.14
CA SER A 181 -1.60 10.85 -13.39
C SER A 181 -2.22 9.75 -14.25
N THR A 182 -3.54 9.68 -14.30
CA THR A 182 -4.25 8.89 -15.30
C THR A 182 -3.95 9.50 -16.66
N GLY A 183 -2.86 9.05 -17.28
CA GLY A 183 -2.59 9.31 -18.69
C GLY A 183 -3.77 8.78 -19.50
N GLY A 184 -4.40 9.68 -20.26
CA GLY A 184 -5.63 9.40 -20.99
C GLY A 184 -5.50 8.19 -21.90
N MET A 185 -6.22 7.13 -21.57
CA MET A 185 -6.60 6.10 -22.53
C MET A 185 -8.04 6.43 -22.94
N ALA A 186 -8.18 7.11 -24.08
CA ALA A 186 -9.46 7.24 -24.74
C ALA A 186 -10.01 5.83 -25.02
N PRO A 187 -11.32 5.59 -24.86
CA PRO A 187 -11.90 4.31 -25.21
C PRO A 187 -11.77 4.12 -26.73
N VAL A 188 -11.04 3.09 -27.14
CA VAL A 188 -11.14 2.55 -28.49
C VAL A 188 -12.47 1.81 -28.52
N VAL A 189 -13.46 2.42 -29.16
CA VAL A 189 -14.69 1.77 -29.62
C VAL A 189 -14.45 1.31 -31.05
#